data_AF-A0A7C0X667-F1
#
_entry.id   AF-A0A7C0X667-F1
#
_cell.length_a   1.000
_cell.length_b   1.000
_cell.length_c   1.000
_cell.angle_alpha   90.00
_cell.angle_beta   90.00
_cell.angle_gamma   90.00
#
_symmetry.space_group_name_H-M   'P 1'
#
loop_
_entity.id
_entity.type
_entity.pdbx_description
1 polymer ?
#
loop_
_entity_poly.entity_id
_entity_poly.type
_entity_poly.pdbx_seq_one_letter_code
_entity_poly.pdbx_strand_id
1 'polypeptide(L)'
;TIVVQITKDPIGAKGARASSFISLAGRFLVLQPSMDHLAISRRIEDVRERERLKEIVGPLRPPNAGIIIRTLGAGKGEEEFRSDIEFLTKLWRQILRKSETAPAPSLIYKEPDPILRTIRDFFTSDVERIVTDSEETYQKCVEYVDELLPDMAHRIKLFVKDTPIFDEYGIESEIQRALRPKVWLRSGGFLVIDQTEALVSIDVNTGKYVGKESLEETLLNINLEATKELARQLRLRDLGGIIIIDFIDMASEKNKERVLEALAAELKKDRSKTSITEISSLGLVEMTRKRVRESLERILSEKCPLCGGIGRIKSRTTVCYEIQREIRRVAEFSAEKEILVRAHPSVASMLQTKSKDIIIELEKMFNKRVLINADPTLHPERFDVVAV
;
A
#
# COMPACT_ATOMS: atom_id res chain seq x y z
N THR A 1 -30.50 -17.38 -12.72
CA THR A 1 -29.07 -17.23 -12.39
C THR A 1 -28.62 -15.84 -12.80
N ILE A 2 -27.65 -15.24 -12.12
CA ILE A 2 -27.10 -13.92 -12.49
C ILE A 2 -25.58 -14.03 -12.64
N VAL A 3 -25.04 -13.44 -13.71
CA VAL A 3 -23.59 -13.29 -13.89
C VAL A 3 -23.16 -12.05 -13.12
N VAL A 4 -22.13 -12.20 -12.29
CA VAL A 4 -21.58 -11.10 -11.50
C VAL A 4 -20.08 -11.03 -11.67
N GLN A 5 -19.54 -9.81 -11.70
CA GLN A 5 -18.10 -9.53 -11.70
C GLN A 5 -17.69 -8.99 -10.34
N ILE A 6 -16.59 -9.51 -9.79
CA ILE A 6 -15.96 -8.94 -8.60
C ILE A 6 -15.29 -7.61 -8.98
N THR A 7 -15.76 -6.52 -8.38
CA THR A 7 -15.27 -5.15 -8.63
C THR A 7 -14.26 -4.68 -7.58
N LYS A 8 -14.29 -5.29 -6.39
CA LYS A 8 -13.30 -5.09 -5.32
C LYS A 8 -13.08 -6.40 -4.59
N ASP A 9 -11.81 -6.73 -4.42
CA ASP A 9 -11.36 -7.82 -3.56
C ASP A 9 -11.79 -7.57 -2.10
N PRO A 10 -11.93 -8.63 -1.29
CA PRO A 10 -12.18 -8.46 0.14
C PRO A 10 -11.02 -7.70 0.78
N ILE A 11 -11.34 -6.77 1.69
CA ILE A 11 -10.33 -6.00 2.44
C ILE A 11 -10.68 -6.10 3.92
N GLY A 12 -9.81 -6.73 4.71
CA GLY A 12 -10.07 -7.05 6.12
C GLY A 12 -11.33 -7.90 6.27
N ALA A 13 -12.23 -7.50 7.17
CA ALA A 13 -13.48 -8.23 7.42
C ALA A 13 -14.60 -7.97 6.38
N LYS A 14 -14.40 -7.08 5.41
CA LYS A 14 -15.42 -6.76 4.40
C LYS A 14 -15.30 -7.72 3.21
N GLY A 15 -16.38 -8.45 2.93
CA GLY A 15 -16.48 -9.34 1.77
C GLY A 15 -16.32 -8.61 0.43
N ALA A 16 -16.14 -9.40 -0.64
CA ALA A 16 -15.95 -8.88 -1.99
C ALA A 16 -17.18 -8.09 -2.48
N ARG A 17 -16.95 -7.04 -3.26
CA ARG A 17 -18.04 -6.27 -3.90
C ARG A 17 -18.26 -6.78 -5.32
N ALA A 18 -19.48 -7.20 -5.62
CA ALA A 18 -19.85 -7.66 -6.95
C ALA A 18 -20.75 -6.67 -7.70
N SER A 19 -20.76 -6.74 -9.03
CA SER A 19 -21.63 -5.98 -9.93
C SER A 19 -22.16 -6.89 -11.03
N SER A 20 -23.42 -6.73 -11.42
CA SER A 20 -24.00 -7.37 -12.61
C SER A 20 -23.65 -6.63 -13.92
N PHE A 21 -23.18 -5.38 -13.81
CA PHE A 21 -22.64 -4.64 -14.95
C PHE A 21 -21.20 -5.10 -15.21
N ILE A 22 -21.04 -5.97 -16.22
CA ILE A 22 -19.75 -6.54 -16.60
C ILE A 22 -18.92 -5.51 -17.37
N SER A 23 -17.63 -5.46 -17.06
CA SER A 23 -16.62 -4.63 -17.71
C SER A 23 -15.43 -5.50 -18.09
N LEU A 24 -15.11 -5.52 -19.38
CA LEU A 24 -13.99 -6.27 -19.95
C LEU A 24 -12.89 -5.27 -20.34
N ALA A 25 -11.78 -5.32 -19.63
CA ALA A 25 -10.68 -4.39 -19.82
C ALA A 25 -9.76 -4.87 -20.94
N GLY A 26 -9.81 -4.17 -22.07
CA GLY A 26 -8.79 -4.24 -23.11
C GLY A 26 -7.60 -3.36 -22.77
N ARG A 27 -6.71 -3.21 -23.73
CA ARG A 27 -5.50 -2.41 -23.57
C ARG A 27 -5.77 -0.92 -23.72
N PHE A 28 -6.49 -0.54 -24.77
CA PHE A 28 -6.77 0.85 -25.13
C PHE A 28 -8.18 1.27 -24.71
N LEU A 29 -9.10 0.32 -24.50
CA LEU A 29 -10.45 0.60 -24.05
C LEU A 29 -11.00 -0.44 -23.08
N VAL A 30 -12.17 -0.15 -22.50
CA VAL A 30 -12.96 -1.07 -21.70
C VAL A 30 -14.30 -1.25 -22.40
N LEU A 31 -14.69 -2.49 -22.66
CA LEU A 31 -15.99 -2.84 -23.21
C LEU A 31 -16.98 -3.13 -22.07
N GLN A 32 -18.17 -2.54 -22.15
CA GLN A 32 -19.28 -2.74 -21.22
C GLN A 32 -20.50 -3.24 -21.98
N PRO A 33 -20.68 -4.57 -22.10
CA PRO A 33 -21.65 -5.15 -23.04
C PRO A 33 -23.14 -4.91 -22.71
N SER A 34 -23.45 -4.36 -21.54
CA SER A 34 -24.83 -4.11 -21.08
C SER A 34 -25.13 -2.64 -20.86
N MET A 35 -24.33 -1.75 -21.44
CA MET A 35 -24.51 -0.30 -21.35
C MET A 35 -24.39 0.29 -22.74
N ASP A 36 -24.98 1.46 -22.97
CA ASP A 36 -24.84 2.17 -24.24
C ASP A 36 -24.29 3.57 -23.99
N HIS A 37 -22.97 3.71 -24.03
CA HIS A 37 -22.30 5.01 -24.00
C HIS A 37 -20.89 4.94 -24.60
N LEU A 38 -20.35 6.11 -24.96
CA LEU A 38 -18.93 6.27 -25.28
C LEU A 38 -18.34 7.30 -24.31
N ALA A 39 -17.42 6.85 -23.46
CA ALA A 39 -16.71 7.70 -22.52
C ALA A 39 -15.21 7.71 -22.82
N ILE A 40 -14.55 8.81 -22.45
CA ILE A 40 -13.11 8.96 -22.54
C ILE A 40 -12.56 9.17 -21.14
N SER A 41 -11.45 8.49 -20.83
CA SER A 41 -10.67 8.69 -19.63
C SER A 41 -10.52 10.19 -19.31
N ARG A 42 -10.81 10.56 -18.05
CA ARG A 42 -10.66 11.94 -17.56
C ARG A 42 -9.21 12.44 -17.60
N ARG A 43 -8.24 11.54 -17.73
CA ARG A 43 -6.80 11.85 -17.85
C ARG A 43 -6.38 12.36 -19.23
N ILE A 44 -7.24 12.17 -20.24
CA ILE A 44 -7.02 12.76 -21.56
C ILE A 44 -7.70 14.12 -21.49
N GLU A 45 -6.91 15.17 -21.20
CA GLU A 45 -7.41 16.54 -21.00
C GLU A 45 -7.54 17.30 -22.34
N ASP A 46 -6.73 16.95 -23.34
CA ASP A 46 -6.75 17.57 -24.67
C ASP A 46 -8.10 17.35 -25.36
N VAL A 47 -8.78 18.47 -25.64
CA VAL A 47 -10.10 18.50 -26.29
C VAL A 47 -10.04 17.97 -27.72
N ARG A 48 -8.98 18.31 -28.48
CA ARG A 48 -8.83 17.86 -29.87
C ARG A 48 -8.64 16.35 -29.94
N GLU A 49 -7.80 15.82 -29.04
CA GLU A 49 -7.58 14.38 -28.95
C GLU A 49 -8.86 13.65 -28.53
N ARG A 50 -9.65 14.22 -27.62
CA ARG A 50 -10.95 13.67 -27.24
C ARG A 50 -11.92 13.60 -28.41
N GLU A 51 -11.99 14.63 -29.24
CA GLU A 51 -12.84 14.65 -30.43
C GLU A 51 -12.38 13.60 -31.45
N ARG A 52 -11.08 13.58 -31.78
CA ARG A 52 -10.48 12.57 -32.67
C ARG A 52 -10.80 11.14 -32.22
N LEU A 53 -10.62 10.85 -30.93
CA LEU A 53 -10.91 9.53 -30.37
C LEU A 53 -12.39 9.14 -30.45
N LYS A 54 -13.31 10.12 -30.33
CA LYS A 54 -14.75 9.86 -30.52
C LYS A 54 -15.06 9.51 -31.98
N GLU A 55 -14.47 10.23 -32.92
CA GLU A 55 -14.67 10.00 -34.35
C GLU A 55 -14.15 8.64 -34.79
N ILE A 56 -13.01 8.21 -34.25
CA ILE A 56 -12.41 6.91 -34.56
C ILE A 56 -13.20 5.76 -33.91
N VAL A 57 -13.50 5.85 -32.61
CA VAL A 57 -14.07 4.72 -31.86
C VAL A 57 -15.59 4.63 -31.97
N GLY A 58 -16.26 5.76 -32.21
CA GLY A 58 -17.73 5.83 -32.32
C GLY A 58 -18.30 4.86 -33.37
N PRO A 59 -17.79 4.84 -34.61
CA PRO A 59 -18.24 3.92 -35.65
C PRO A 59 -17.93 2.44 -35.39
N LEU A 60 -16.86 2.15 -34.65
CA LEU A 60 -16.41 0.77 -34.37
C LEU A 60 -17.21 0.07 -33.26
N ARG A 61 -18.09 0.80 -32.57
CA ARG A 61 -18.77 0.29 -31.38
C ARG A 61 -19.74 -0.85 -31.71
N PRO A 62 -19.70 -1.98 -30.97
CA PRO A 62 -20.73 -2.99 -31.08
C PRO A 62 -22.11 -2.44 -30.64
N PRO A 63 -23.21 -2.96 -31.22
CA PRO A 63 -24.55 -2.57 -30.82
C PRO A 63 -24.81 -2.90 -29.34
N ASN A 64 -25.50 -2.01 -28.63
CA ASN A 64 -25.82 -2.12 -27.20
C ASN A 64 -24.61 -2.26 -26.26
N ALA A 65 -23.41 -1.85 -26.70
CA ALA A 65 -22.19 -1.94 -25.90
C ALA A 65 -21.58 -0.56 -25.62
N GLY A 66 -21.15 -0.39 -24.37
CA GLY A 66 -20.50 0.80 -23.88
C GLY A 66 -19.00 0.68 -24.09
N ILE A 67 -18.34 1.78 -24.40
CA ILE A 67 -16.88 1.82 -24.51
C ILE A 67 -16.34 2.96 -23.64
N ILE A 68 -15.32 2.64 -22.85
CA ILE A 68 -14.52 3.64 -22.13
C ILE A 68 -13.10 3.62 -22.71
N ILE A 69 -12.70 4.69 -23.40
CA ILE A 69 -11.34 4.85 -23.92
C ILE A 69 -10.37 5.11 -22.77
N ARG A 70 -9.34 4.27 -22.62
CA ARG A 70 -8.31 4.35 -21.59
C ARG A 70 -7.25 5.37 -21.97
N THR A 71 -6.45 5.81 -20.99
CA THR A 71 -5.34 6.75 -21.21
C THR A 71 -4.32 6.22 -22.23
N LEU A 72 -4.08 4.91 -22.27
CA LEU A 72 -3.20 4.27 -23.24
C LEU A 72 -3.71 4.34 -24.69
N GLY A 73 -5.00 4.61 -24.88
CA GLY A 73 -5.59 4.83 -26.21
C GLY A 73 -5.28 6.22 -26.78
N ALA A 74 -4.74 7.15 -25.99
CA ALA A 74 -4.36 8.46 -26.52
C ALA A 74 -3.28 8.32 -27.60
N GLY A 75 -3.44 9.02 -28.72
CA GLY A 75 -2.56 8.98 -29.88
C GLY A 75 -2.69 7.72 -30.75
N LYS A 76 -3.57 6.78 -30.39
CA LYS A 76 -3.77 5.53 -31.13
C LYS A 76 -4.70 5.71 -32.33
N GLY A 77 -4.47 4.92 -33.37
CA GLY A 77 -5.21 4.88 -34.62
C GLY A 77 -6.38 3.89 -34.59
N GLU A 78 -7.13 3.86 -35.69
CA GLU A 78 -8.37 3.07 -35.81
C GLU A 78 -8.14 1.55 -35.70
N GLU A 79 -7.11 1.02 -36.36
CA GLU A 79 -6.81 -0.42 -36.37
C GLU A 79 -6.54 -0.98 -34.97
N GLU A 80 -5.85 -0.20 -34.13
CA GLU A 80 -5.53 -0.59 -32.76
C GLU A 80 -6.80 -0.69 -31.90
N PHE A 81 -7.76 0.22 -32.10
CA PHE A 81 -9.06 0.15 -31.42
C PHE A 81 -9.94 -0.97 -31.97
N ARG A 82 -9.92 -1.20 -33.28
CA ARG A 82 -10.70 -2.27 -33.92
C ARG A 82 -10.28 -3.64 -33.38
N SER A 83 -8.97 -3.89 -33.33
CA SER A 83 -8.39 -5.12 -32.76
C SER A 83 -8.81 -5.33 -31.30
N ASP A 84 -8.71 -4.30 -30.45
CA ASP A 84 -9.11 -4.38 -29.03
C ASP A 84 -10.62 -4.65 -28.88
N ILE A 85 -11.48 -4.03 -29.71
CA ILE A 85 -12.94 -4.27 -29.71
C ILE A 85 -13.29 -5.69 -30.15
N GLU A 86 -12.66 -6.19 -31.22
CA GLU A 86 -12.90 -7.54 -31.73
C GLU A 86 -12.50 -8.60 -30.70
N PHE A 87 -11.34 -8.44 -30.07
CA PHE A 87 -10.88 -9.30 -28.99
C PHE A 87 -11.88 -9.35 -27.83
N LEU A 88 -12.28 -8.18 -27.31
CA LEU A 88 -13.21 -8.10 -26.17
C LEU A 88 -14.60 -8.61 -26.52
N THR A 89 -15.06 -8.41 -27.76
CA THR A 89 -16.35 -8.92 -28.24
C THR A 89 -16.33 -10.45 -28.33
N LYS A 90 -15.23 -11.04 -28.82
CA LYS A 90 -15.03 -12.49 -28.86
C LYS A 90 -15.01 -13.07 -27.44
N LEU A 91 -14.29 -12.42 -26.53
CA LEU A 91 -14.25 -12.81 -25.11
C LEU A 91 -15.64 -12.77 -24.48
N TRP A 92 -16.41 -11.70 -24.72
CA TRP A 92 -17.76 -11.59 -24.18
C TRP A 92 -18.68 -12.73 -24.65
N ARG A 93 -18.62 -13.08 -25.93
CA ARG A 93 -19.39 -14.22 -26.48
C ARG A 93 -19.02 -15.54 -25.80
N GLN A 94 -17.75 -15.76 -25.49
CA GLN A 94 -17.30 -16.95 -24.76
C GLN A 94 -17.84 -16.97 -23.32
N ILE A 95 -17.81 -15.82 -22.62
CA ILE A 95 -18.36 -15.68 -21.27
C ILE A 95 -19.86 -15.99 -21.25
N LEU A 96 -20.62 -15.44 -22.20
CA LEU A 96 -22.06 -15.71 -22.31
C LEU A 96 -22.36 -17.19 -22.52
N ARG A 97 -21.73 -17.84 -23.51
CA ARG A 97 -21.92 -19.28 -23.79
C ARG A 97 -21.64 -20.16 -22.58
N LYS A 98 -20.58 -19.85 -21.84
CA LYS A 98 -20.23 -20.59 -20.62
C LYS A 98 -21.21 -20.31 -19.48
N SER A 99 -21.73 -19.09 -19.37
CA SER A 99 -22.73 -18.73 -18.35
C SER A 99 -24.09 -19.41 -18.54
N GLU A 100 -24.45 -19.76 -19.78
CA GLU A 100 -25.70 -20.47 -20.09
C GLU A 100 -25.65 -21.96 -19.71
N THR A 101 -24.45 -22.56 -19.74
CA THR A 101 -24.26 -24.00 -19.57
C THR A 101 -23.72 -24.39 -18.19
N ALA A 102 -23.07 -23.48 -17.47
CA ALA A 102 -22.45 -23.78 -16.18
C ALA A 102 -23.47 -23.78 -15.02
N PRO A 103 -23.40 -24.76 -14.09
CA PRO A 103 -24.25 -24.79 -12.90
C PRO A 103 -23.83 -23.71 -11.89
N ALA A 104 -24.79 -23.07 -11.23
CA ALA A 104 -24.48 -22.07 -10.20
C ALA A 104 -24.24 -22.72 -8.82
N PRO A 105 -23.25 -22.27 -8.03
CA PRO A 105 -22.24 -21.25 -8.33
C PRO A 105 -21.05 -21.83 -9.13
N SER A 106 -20.59 -21.09 -10.15
CA SER A 106 -19.42 -21.48 -10.96
C SER A 106 -18.60 -20.28 -11.41
N LEU A 107 -17.28 -20.46 -11.53
CA LEU A 107 -16.38 -19.51 -12.15
C LEU A 107 -16.55 -19.54 -13.69
N ILE A 108 -17.16 -18.50 -14.24
CA ILE A 108 -17.32 -18.35 -15.69
C ILE A 108 -16.02 -17.90 -16.33
N TYR A 109 -15.42 -16.82 -15.82
CA TYR A 109 -14.20 -16.24 -16.36
C TYR A 109 -13.27 -15.82 -15.24
N LYS A 110 -11.99 -16.18 -15.40
CA LYS A 110 -10.90 -15.74 -14.54
C LYS A 110 -10.13 -14.69 -15.30
N GLU A 111 -10.04 -13.48 -14.74
CA GLU A 111 -9.20 -12.42 -15.29
C GLU A 111 -7.75 -12.93 -15.43
N PRO A 112 -6.99 -12.47 -16.44
CA PRO A 112 -5.62 -12.90 -16.64
C PRO A 112 -4.78 -12.70 -15.38
N ASP A 113 -3.75 -13.56 -15.29
CA ASP A 113 -2.76 -13.54 -14.23
C ASP A 113 -2.17 -12.13 -14.02
N PRO A 114 -1.76 -11.72 -12.80
CA PRO A 114 -1.23 -10.39 -12.55
C PRO A 114 -0.08 -9.99 -13.49
N ILE A 115 0.69 -10.96 -13.99
CA ILE A 115 1.76 -10.71 -14.97
C ILE A 115 1.18 -10.19 -16.29
N LEU A 116 0.24 -10.92 -16.89
CA LEU A 116 -0.41 -10.50 -18.15
C LEU A 116 -1.20 -9.21 -17.99
N ARG A 117 -1.84 -9.02 -16.82
CA ARG A 117 -2.47 -7.75 -16.47
C ARG A 117 -1.47 -6.60 -16.44
N THR A 118 -0.28 -6.84 -15.90
CA THR A 118 0.79 -5.86 -15.85
C THR A 118 1.27 -5.51 -17.25
N ILE A 119 1.40 -6.48 -18.14
CA ILE A 119 1.71 -6.23 -19.56
C ILE A 119 0.62 -5.38 -20.21
N ARG A 120 -0.65 -5.79 -20.11
CA ARG A 120 -1.79 -5.04 -20.67
C ARG A 120 -1.78 -3.59 -20.21
N ASP A 121 -1.57 -3.38 -18.92
CA ASP A 121 -1.76 -2.07 -18.30
C ASP A 121 -0.48 -1.21 -18.34
N PHE A 122 0.73 -1.76 -18.34
CA PHE A 122 1.99 -0.99 -18.16
C PHE A 122 2.99 -1.14 -19.31
N PHE A 123 2.86 -2.14 -20.18
CA PHE A 123 3.85 -2.33 -21.23
C PHE A 123 3.63 -1.34 -22.36
N THR A 124 4.26 -0.18 -22.32
CA THR A 124 4.13 0.89 -23.32
C THR A 124 5.43 1.06 -24.13
N SER A 125 5.42 1.91 -25.17
CA SER A 125 6.58 2.06 -26.07
C SER A 125 7.83 2.60 -25.38
N ASP A 126 7.68 3.31 -24.26
CA ASP A 126 8.74 3.77 -23.36
C ASP A 126 9.33 2.66 -22.48
N VAL A 127 8.72 1.48 -22.43
CA VAL A 127 9.30 0.31 -21.76
C VAL A 127 10.31 -0.37 -22.70
N GLU A 128 11.58 -0.30 -22.32
CA GLU A 128 12.69 -0.89 -23.08
C GLU A 128 12.56 -2.42 -23.18
N ARG A 129 12.32 -3.09 -22.04
CA ARG A 129 12.21 -4.55 -21.96
C ARG A 129 11.40 -5.01 -20.75
N ILE A 130 10.78 -6.18 -20.88
CA ILE A 130 10.19 -6.94 -19.77
C ILE A 130 11.08 -8.15 -19.54
N VAL A 131 11.47 -8.37 -18.29
CA VAL A 131 12.41 -9.41 -17.91
C VAL A 131 11.73 -10.35 -16.92
N THR A 132 11.84 -11.66 -17.17
CA THR A 132 11.36 -12.71 -16.26
C THR A 132 12.40 -13.81 -16.13
N ASP A 133 12.52 -14.41 -14.96
CA ASP A 133 13.42 -15.52 -14.62
C ASP A 133 12.74 -16.90 -14.68
N SER A 134 11.51 -16.96 -15.21
CA SER A 134 10.75 -18.20 -15.41
C SER A 134 10.45 -18.44 -16.89
N GLU A 135 10.86 -19.59 -17.40
CA GLU A 135 10.60 -20.03 -18.78
C GLU A 135 9.08 -20.11 -19.07
N GLU A 136 8.32 -20.66 -18.13
CA GLU A 136 6.86 -20.77 -18.26
C GLU A 136 6.21 -19.37 -18.36
N THR A 137 6.67 -18.43 -17.53
CA THR A 137 6.20 -17.05 -17.57
C THR A 137 6.64 -16.36 -18.86
N TYR A 138 7.87 -16.57 -19.31
CA TYR A 138 8.40 -16.02 -20.55
C TYR A 138 7.51 -16.41 -21.73
N GLN A 139 7.22 -17.71 -21.89
CA GLN A 139 6.39 -18.23 -22.97
C GLN A 139 4.97 -17.63 -22.94
N LYS A 140 4.33 -17.58 -21.76
CA LYS A 140 3.01 -16.96 -21.61
C LYS A 140 3.01 -15.47 -21.98
N CYS A 141 4.05 -14.75 -21.61
CA CYS A 141 4.20 -13.33 -21.92
C CYS A 141 4.41 -13.12 -23.43
N VAL A 142 5.23 -13.94 -24.08
CA VAL A 142 5.45 -13.88 -25.53
C VAL A 142 4.16 -14.16 -26.28
N GLU A 143 3.46 -15.26 -25.97
CA GLU A 143 2.17 -15.60 -26.62
C GLU A 143 1.14 -14.47 -26.48
N TYR A 144 1.02 -13.90 -25.28
CA TYR A 144 0.07 -12.81 -25.02
C TYR A 144 0.44 -11.51 -25.75
N VAL A 145 1.74 -11.21 -25.87
CA VAL A 145 2.22 -10.01 -26.57
C VAL A 145 2.19 -10.20 -28.08
N ASP A 146 2.46 -11.40 -28.60
CA ASP A 146 2.35 -11.69 -30.03
C ASP A 146 0.91 -11.52 -30.54
N GLU A 147 -0.09 -11.91 -29.73
CA GLU A 147 -1.50 -11.75 -30.10
C GLU A 147 -1.94 -10.27 -30.11
N LEU A 148 -1.43 -9.44 -29.17
CA LEU A 148 -1.93 -8.07 -28.95
C LEU A 148 -1.02 -6.96 -29.50
N LEU A 149 0.29 -7.19 -29.55
CA LEU A 149 1.35 -6.21 -29.83
C LEU A 149 2.59 -6.90 -30.45
N PRO A 150 2.48 -7.53 -31.63
CA PRO A 150 3.54 -8.34 -32.22
C PRO A 150 4.87 -7.57 -32.38
N ASP A 151 4.80 -6.27 -32.70
CA ASP A 151 5.97 -5.41 -32.84
C ASP A 151 6.80 -5.27 -31.54
N MET A 152 6.21 -5.60 -30.38
CA MET A 152 6.85 -5.45 -29.06
C MET A 152 7.31 -6.78 -28.45
N ALA A 153 6.98 -7.93 -29.06
CA ALA A 153 7.29 -9.25 -28.51
C ALA A 153 8.79 -9.47 -28.28
N HIS A 154 9.63 -8.94 -29.17
CA HIS A 154 11.09 -9.02 -29.06
C HIS A 154 11.67 -8.37 -27.79
N ARG A 155 10.89 -7.53 -27.08
CA ARG A 155 11.29 -6.87 -25.83
C ARG A 155 11.03 -7.72 -24.58
N ILE A 156 10.32 -8.84 -24.70
CA ILE A 156 10.22 -9.84 -23.63
C ILE A 156 11.52 -10.63 -23.62
N LYS A 157 12.19 -10.70 -22.47
CA LYS A 157 13.48 -11.35 -22.28
C LYS A 157 13.45 -12.33 -21.12
N LEU A 158 13.97 -13.52 -21.34
CA LEU A 158 14.27 -14.47 -20.28
C LEU A 158 15.58 -14.08 -19.59
N PHE A 159 15.57 -14.13 -18.27
CA PHE A 159 16.72 -13.91 -17.41
C PHE A 159 17.31 -15.25 -17.00
N VAL A 160 18.59 -15.48 -17.35
CA VAL A 160 19.26 -16.79 -17.24
C VAL A 160 20.51 -16.76 -16.36
N LYS A 161 20.76 -15.66 -15.64
CA LYS A 161 21.91 -15.58 -14.72
C LYS A 161 21.57 -16.28 -13.41
N ASP A 162 22.61 -16.74 -12.72
CA ASP A 162 22.48 -17.38 -11.40
C ASP A 162 22.07 -16.39 -10.29
N THR A 163 22.45 -15.12 -10.41
CA THR A 163 22.06 -14.06 -9.46
C THR A 163 20.55 -13.83 -9.53
N PRO A 164 19.81 -13.76 -8.41
CA PRO A 164 18.38 -13.47 -8.45
C PRO A 164 18.07 -12.17 -9.21
N ILE A 165 16.99 -12.19 -9.99
CA ILE A 165 16.64 -11.08 -10.90
C ILE A 165 16.50 -9.74 -10.16
N PHE A 166 15.94 -9.73 -8.95
CA PHE A 166 15.79 -8.49 -8.17
C PHE A 166 17.11 -7.96 -7.62
N ASP A 167 18.05 -8.84 -7.28
CA ASP A 167 19.38 -8.43 -6.82
C ASP A 167 20.18 -7.81 -7.97
N GLU A 168 20.14 -8.42 -9.15
CA GLU A 168 20.82 -7.92 -10.36
C GLU A 168 20.39 -6.47 -10.70
N TYR A 169 19.10 -6.15 -10.53
CA TYR A 169 18.57 -4.79 -10.78
C TYR A 169 18.51 -3.90 -9.53
N GLY A 170 19.00 -4.36 -8.37
CA GLY A 170 18.97 -3.62 -7.11
C GLY A 170 17.57 -3.38 -6.52
N ILE A 171 16.56 -4.10 -7.02
CA ILE A 171 15.15 -3.96 -6.60
C ILE A 171 14.96 -4.48 -5.17
N GLU A 172 15.67 -5.54 -4.77
CA GLU A 172 15.57 -6.09 -3.41
C GLU A 172 15.91 -5.02 -2.36
N SER A 173 16.97 -4.25 -2.60
CA SER A 173 17.36 -3.14 -1.72
C SER A 173 16.29 -2.03 -1.65
N GLU A 174 15.58 -1.77 -2.76
CA GLU A 174 14.47 -0.83 -2.80
C GLU A 174 13.25 -1.32 -2.02
N ILE A 175 12.93 -2.62 -2.10
CA ILE A 175 11.83 -3.23 -1.33
C ILE A 175 12.12 -3.10 0.17
N GLN A 176 13.32 -3.48 0.62
CA GLN A 176 13.73 -3.36 2.02
C GLN A 176 13.71 -1.90 2.50
N ARG A 177 14.06 -0.95 1.63
CA ARG A 177 13.98 0.48 1.94
C ARG A 177 12.53 0.98 2.00
N ALA A 178 11.65 0.46 1.15
CA ALA A 178 10.22 0.81 1.13
C ALA A 178 9.46 0.34 2.38
N LEU A 179 9.97 -0.67 3.10
CA LEU A 179 9.41 -1.12 4.38
C LEU A 179 9.80 -0.21 5.56
N ARG A 180 10.80 0.65 5.41
CA ARG A 180 11.25 1.54 6.50
C ARG A 180 10.36 2.78 6.57
N PRO A 181 10.04 3.28 7.77
CA PRO A 181 9.34 4.56 7.92
C PRO A 181 10.14 5.72 7.33
N LYS A 182 11.46 5.72 7.52
CA LYS A 182 12.37 6.79 7.09
C LYS A 182 12.85 6.59 5.65
N VAL A 183 12.68 7.62 4.80
CA VAL A 183 13.12 7.65 3.40
C VAL A 183 14.02 8.85 3.15
N TRP A 184 15.26 8.62 2.75
CA TRP A 184 16.22 9.69 2.51
C TRP A 184 16.02 10.35 1.14
N LEU A 185 16.15 11.67 1.12
CA LEU A 185 16.25 12.51 -0.07
C LEU A 185 17.71 12.65 -0.50
N ARG A 186 17.96 12.94 -1.77
CA ARG A 186 19.32 13.14 -2.34
C ARG A 186 20.00 14.35 -1.72
N SER A 187 19.24 15.39 -1.37
CA SER A 187 19.74 16.57 -0.66
C SER A 187 20.18 16.28 0.79
N GLY A 188 19.90 15.10 1.35
CA GLY A 188 20.20 14.77 2.74
C GLY A 188 19.06 15.07 3.73
N GLY A 189 17.97 15.68 3.26
CA GLY A 189 16.67 15.65 3.94
C GLY A 189 16.07 14.24 3.97
N PHE A 190 14.95 14.05 4.65
CA PHE A 190 14.26 12.76 4.68
C PHE A 190 12.77 12.90 4.96
N LEU A 191 12.01 11.91 4.50
CA LEU A 191 10.61 11.71 4.85
C LEU A 191 10.51 10.72 6.00
N VAL A 192 9.51 10.89 6.88
CA VAL A 192 9.04 9.86 7.81
C VAL A 192 7.60 9.54 7.45
N ILE A 193 7.34 8.28 7.11
CA ILE A 193 6.02 7.80 6.69
C ILE A 193 5.48 6.87 7.75
N ASP A 194 4.38 7.26 8.39
CA ASP A 194 3.68 6.48 9.41
C ASP A 194 2.28 6.10 8.94
N GLN A 195 2.04 4.80 8.77
CA GLN A 195 0.73 4.28 8.42
C GLN A 195 -0.05 3.90 9.68
N THR A 196 -1.15 4.60 9.96
CA THR A 196 -2.07 4.26 11.06
C THR A 196 -3.27 3.47 10.54
N GLU A 197 -4.22 3.18 11.41
CA GLU A 197 -5.48 2.53 11.03
C GLU A 197 -6.33 3.42 10.11
N ALA A 198 -6.44 4.71 10.44
CA ALA A 198 -7.33 5.66 9.78
C ALA A 198 -6.67 6.43 8.64
N LEU A 199 -5.43 6.88 8.83
CA LEU A 199 -4.72 7.78 7.92
C LEU A 199 -3.23 7.45 7.80
N VAL A 200 -2.59 8.04 6.80
CA VAL A 200 -1.13 8.01 6.64
C VAL A 200 -0.59 9.40 6.94
N SER A 201 0.41 9.48 7.81
CA SER A 201 1.14 10.73 8.10
C SER A 201 2.49 10.70 7.38
N ILE A 202 2.86 11.81 6.74
CA ILE A 202 4.14 11.97 6.06
C ILE A 202 4.78 13.28 6.53
N ASP A 203 5.93 13.19 7.17
CA ASP A 203 6.67 14.33 7.70
C ASP A 203 7.97 14.56 6.91
N VAL A 204 8.24 15.82 6.52
CA VAL A 204 9.40 16.22 5.72
C VAL A 204 10.43 16.92 6.60
N ASN A 205 11.64 16.38 6.66
CA ASN A 205 12.72 16.89 7.49
C ASN A 205 13.93 17.35 6.65
N THR A 206 14.58 18.42 7.10
CA THR A 206 15.79 18.98 6.48
C THR A 206 17.05 18.13 6.70
N GLY A 207 17.08 17.32 7.76
CA GLY A 207 18.23 16.50 8.11
C GLY A 207 19.47 17.32 8.50
N LYS A 208 20.66 16.88 8.10
CA LYS A 208 21.94 17.56 8.42
C LYS A 208 22.37 18.57 7.34
N TYR A 209 21.55 18.77 6.30
CA TYR A 209 21.93 19.61 5.17
C TYR A 209 21.71 21.09 5.49
N VAL A 210 22.79 21.85 5.52
CA VAL A 210 22.78 23.32 5.52
C VAL A 210 23.35 23.71 4.16
N GLY A 211 22.48 24.14 3.24
CA GLY A 211 22.87 24.50 1.88
C GLY A 211 23.85 25.69 1.85
N LYS A 212 24.47 25.92 0.69
CA LYS A 212 25.27 27.14 0.42
C LYS A 212 24.40 28.35 0.06
N GLU A 213 23.14 28.10 -0.29
CA GLU A 213 22.14 29.10 -0.67
C GLU A 213 21.45 29.71 0.56
N SER A 214 20.51 30.63 0.33
CA SER A 214 19.65 31.12 1.40
C SER A 214 18.90 29.97 2.08
N LEU A 215 18.63 30.11 3.39
CA LEU A 215 17.89 29.10 4.15
C LEU A 215 16.53 28.83 3.50
N GLU A 216 15.79 29.88 3.14
CA GLU A 216 14.45 29.77 2.54
C GLU A 216 14.44 28.98 1.22
N GLU A 217 15.42 29.23 0.35
CA GLU A 217 15.57 28.51 -0.92
C GLU A 217 15.93 27.04 -0.69
N THR A 218 16.79 26.77 0.29
CA THR A 218 17.13 25.40 0.70
C THR A 218 15.89 24.63 1.17
N LEU A 219 15.05 25.25 2.01
CA LEU A 219 13.81 24.62 2.51
C LEU A 219 12.83 24.33 1.37
N LEU A 220 12.64 25.30 0.47
CA LEU A 220 11.80 25.11 -0.71
C LEU A 220 12.30 23.95 -1.58
N ASN A 221 13.60 23.90 -1.86
CA ASN A 221 14.19 22.85 -2.69
C ASN A 221 13.99 21.46 -2.07
N ILE A 222 14.12 21.33 -0.75
CA ILE A 222 13.85 20.08 -0.03
C ILE A 222 12.37 19.69 -0.14
N ASN A 223 11.44 20.62 0.05
CA ASN A 223 10.01 20.34 -0.11
C ASN A 223 9.66 19.92 -1.55
N LEU A 224 10.23 20.57 -2.56
CA LEU A 224 10.05 20.21 -3.97
C LEU A 224 10.61 18.82 -4.27
N GLU A 225 11.77 18.47 -3.71
CA GLU A 225 12.31 17.10 -3.81
C GLU A 225 11.40 16.08 -3.10
N ALA A 226 10.91 16.43 -1.91
CA ALA A 226 9.98 15.63 -1.13
C ALA A 226 8.70 15.33 -1.91
N THR A 227 8.14 16.27 -2.68
CA THR A 227 6.94 16.01 -3.50
C THR A 227 7.12 14.86 -4.48
N LYS A 228 8.29 14.77 -5.13
CA LYS A 228 8.63 13.71 -6.09
C LYS A 228 8.76 12.36 -5.39
N GLU A 229 9.50 12.33 -4.29
CA GLU A 229 9.73 11.10 -3.54
C GLU A 229 8.45 10.61 -2.85
N LEU A 230 7.64 11.52 -2.31
CA LEU A 230 6.34 11.22 -1.73
C LEU A 230 5.42 10.55 -2.75
N ALA A 231 5.25 11.17 -3.93
CA ALA A 231 4.43 10.59 -5.00
C ALA A 231 4.94 9.20 -5.43
N ARG A 232 6.26 8.99 -5.44
CA ARG A 232 6.87 7.67 -5.68
C ARG A 232 6.52 6.67 -4.58
N GLN A 233 6.68 7.04 -3.32
CA GLN A 233 6.40 6.17 -2.16
C GLN A 233 4.92 5.80 -2.05
N LEU A 234 4.00 6.73 -2.35
CA LEU A 234 2.56 6.44 -2.38
C LEU A 234 2.22 5.31 -3.37
N ARG A 235 2.88 5.30 -4.54
CA ARG A 235 2.71 4.24 -5.54
C ARG A 235 3.40 2.95 -5.13
N LEU A 236 4.66 3.04 -4.71
CA LEU A 236 5.48 1.88 -4.36
C LEU A 236 4.90 1.08 -3.19
N ARG A 237 4.39 1.79 -2.18
CA ARG A 237 3.80 1.19 -0.97
C ARG A 237 2.29 0.95 -1.07
N ASP A 238 1.66 1.31 -2.20
CA ASP A 238 0.21 1.41 -2.41
C ASP A 238 -0.56 2.08 -1.24
N LEU A 239 -0.03 3.20 -0.74
CA LEU A 239 -0.65 3.95 0.37
C LEU A 239 -1.93 4.61 -0.10
N GLY A 240 -3.02 4.46 0.65
CA GLY A 240 -4.31 5.03 0.28
C GLY A 240 -5.22 5.30 1.47
N GLY A 241 -6.31 6.02 1.22
CA GLY A 241 -7.15 6.62 2.25
C GLY A 241 -6.83 8.10 2.39
N ILE A 242 -6.96 8.62 3.62
CA ILE A 242 -6.56 9.98 3.98
C ILE A 242 -5.05 9.98 4.20
N ILE A 243 -4.36 10.94 3.59
CA ILE A 243 -2.92 11.15 3.72
C ILE A 243 -2.74 12.61 4.14
N ILE A 244 -2.00 12.81 5.23
CA ILE A 244 -1.63 14.12 5.76
C ILE A 244 -0.13 14.29 5.56
N ILE A 245 0.27 15.42 5.01
CA ILE A 245 1.65 15.74 4.67
C ILE A 245 2.06 17.00 5.42
N ASP A 246 3.07 16.88 6.26
CA ASP A 246 3.71 17.96 6.99
C ASP A 246 4.97 18.37 6.22
N PHE A 247 4.86 19.43 5.42
CA PHE A 247 6.01 20.01 4.72
C PHE A 247 6.78 20.92 5.67
N ILE A 248 8.05 21.16 5.37
CA ILE A 248 8.84 22.12 6.15
C ILE A 248 8.20 23.51 6.02
N ASP A 249 8.05 24.21 7.13
CA ASP A 249 7.48 25.55 7.19
C ASP A 249 8.11 26.51 6.18
N MET A 250 7.26 27.22 5.45
CA MET A 250 7.63 28.25 4.48
C MET A 250 6.93 29.56 4.83
N ALA A 251 7.69 30.66 4.93
CA ALA A 251 7.12 31.98 5.23
C ALA A 251 6.37 32.58 4.02
N SER A 252 6.84 32.29 2.81
CA SER A 252 6.28 32.81 1.57
C SER A 252 5.10 31.96 1.07
N GLU A 253 3.92 32.56 0.92
CA GLU A 253 2.74 31.92 0.31
C GLU A 253 3.03 31.43 -1.10
N LYS A 254 3.80 32.20 -1.88
CA LYS A 254 4.23 31.79 -3.23
C LYS A 254 5.03 30.47 -3.21
N ASN A 255 5.83 30.24 -2.18
CA ASN A 255 6.59 28.99 -2.04
C ASN A 255 5.68 27.82 -1.67
N LYS A 256 4.67 28.04 -0.82
CA LYS A 256 3.63 27.04 -0.51
C LYS A 256 2.86 26.63 -1.77
N GLU A 257 2.40 27.60 -2.56
CA GLU A 257 1.71 27.35 -3.83
C GLU A 257 2.57 26.52 -4.79
N ARG A 258 3.85 26.87 -4.95
CA ARG A 258 4.78 26.09 -5.80
C ARG A 258 4.93 24.64 -5.36
N VAL A 259 4.95 24.37 -4.05
CA VAL A 259 5.02 22.99 -3.53
C VAL A 259 3.72 22.24 -3.81
N LEU A 260 2.56 22.88 -3.64
CA LEU A 260 1.27 22.27 -3.98
C LEU A 260 1.14 21.95 -5.47
N GLU A 261 1.56 22.87 -6.33
CA GLU A 261 1.56 22.66 -7.79
C GLU A 261 2.48 21.51 -8.19
N ALA A 262 3.68 21.44 -7.60
CA ALA A 262 4.62 20.35 -7.83
C ALA A 262 4.05 19.00 -7.36
N LEU A 263 3.43 18.96 -6.17
CA LEU A 263 2.76 17.77 -5.67
C LEU A 263 1.62 17.34 -6.60
N ALA A 264 0.78 18.27 -7.06
CA ALA A 264 -0.30 17.99 -8.01
C ALA A 264 0.23 17.42 -9.33
N ALA A 265 1.30 18.00 -9.88
CA ALA A 265 1.93 17.53 -11.10
C ALA A 265 2.49 16.10 -10.97
N GLU A 266 3.11 15.77 -9.82
CA GLU A 266 3.62 14.41 -9.57
C GLU A 266 2.50 13.40 -9.32
N LEU A 267 1.41 13.80 -8.66
CA LEU A 267 0.26 12.94 -8.42
C LEU A 267 -0.59 12.68 -9.67
N LYS A 268 -0.57 13.56 -10.70
CA LYS A 268 -1.20 13.30 -12.01
C LYS A 268 -0.66 12.03 -12.68
N LYS A 269 0.59 11.65 -12.40
CA LYS A 269 1.24 10.43 -12.91
C LYS A 269 0.73 9.16 -12.23
N ASP A 270 0.12 9.26 -11.05
CA ASP A 270 -0.46 8.12 -10.33
C ASP A 270 -1.74 7.65 -11.02
N ARG A 271 -1.93 6.33 -11.16
CA ARG A 271 -3.12 5.68 -11.74
C ARG A 271 -4.31 5.65 -10.79
N SER A 272 -4.06 5.63 -9.48
CA SER A 272 -5.09 5.76 -8.47
C SER A 272 -5.66 7.18 -8.47
N LYS A 273 -6.97 7.32 -8.24
CA LYS A 273 -7.59 8.64 -8.13
C LYS A 273 -7.04 9.32 -6.87
N THR A 274 -6.44 10.49 -7.05
CA THR A 274 -5.97 11.37 -6.00
C THR A 274 -6.83 12.63 -5.95
N SER A 275 -6.91 13.27 -4.78
CA SER A 275 -7.51 14.58 -4.59
C SER A 275 -6.72 15.28 -3.50
N ILE A 276 -6.12 16.42 -3.81
CA ILE A 276 -5.47 17.30 -2.84
C ILE A 276 -6.55 18.28 -2.37
N THR A 277 -6.65 18.50 -1.07
CA THR A 277 -7.46 19.56 -0.48
C THR A 277 -6.56 20.75 -0.13
N GLU A 278 -7.11 21.80 0.46
CA GLU A 278 -6.34 22.99 0.82
C GLU A 278 -5.33 22.71 1.95
N ILE A 279 -4.36 23.61 2.10
CA ILE A 279 -3.48 23.63 3.27
C ILE A 279 -4.34 23.97 4.48
N SER A 280 -4.31 23.11 5.51
CA SER A 280 -5.02 23.36 6.76
C SER A 280 -4.51 24.63 7.45
N SER A 281 -5.27 25.15 8.41
CA SER A 281 -4.80 26.26 9.26
C SER A 281 -3.52 25.94 10.05
N LEU A 282 -3.15 24.66 10.16
CA LEU A 282 -1.94 24.17 10.80
C LEU A 282 -0.75 24.04 9.83
N GLY A 283 -0.89 24.40 8.55
CA GLY A 283 0.17 24.27 7.55
C GLY A 283 0.27 22.89 6.90
N LEU A 284 -0.56 21.93 7.32
CA LEU A 284 -0.57 20.57 6.78
C LEU A 284 -1.30 20.49 5.44
N VAL A 285 -0.77 19.70 4.50
CA VAL A 285 -1.44 19.37 3.24
C VAL A 285 -2.24 18.09 3.43
N GLU A 286 -3.54 18.19 3.20
CA GLU A 286 -4.45 17.05 3.25
C GLU A 286 -4.72 16.52 1.83
N MET A 287 -4.74 15.20 1.68
CA MET A 287 -5.12 14.58 0.42
C MET A 287 -5.79 13.23 0.62
N THR A 288 -6.49 12.78 -0.42
CA THR A 288 -7.02 11.42 -0.49
C THR A 288 -6.44 10.68 -1.70
N ARG A 289 -6.14 9.39 -1.51
CA ARG A 289 -5.78 8.47 -2.59
C ARG A 289 -6.65 7.23 -2.52
N LYS A 290 -7.32 6.87 -3.61
CA LYS A 290 -8.22 5.71 -3.65
C LYS A 290 -7.44 4.42 -3.30
N ARG A 291 -7.90 3.66 -2.30
CA ARG A 291 -7.40 2.32 -1.98
C ARG A 291 -7.80 1.34 -3.08
N VAL A 292 -6.81 0.70 -3.69
CA VAL A 292 -7.00 -0.33 -4.73
C VAL A 292 -6.67 -1.71 -4.17
N ARG A 293 -5.54 -1.84 -3.46
CA ARG A 293 -5.09 -3.07 -2.81
C ARG A 293 -4.66 -2.80 -1.37
N GLU A 294 -4.17 -3.84 -0.70
CA GLU A 294 -3.47 -3.68 0.57
C GLU A 294 -2.10 -3.04 0.37
N SER A 295 -1.62 -2.28 1.36
CA SER A 295 -0.30 -1.63 1.29
C SER A 295 0.82 -2.66 1.36
N LEU A 296 1.98 -2.30 0.80
CA LEU A 296 3.17 -3.16 0.76
C LEU A 296 3.56 -3.68 2.15
N GLU A 297 3.52 -2.82 3.16
CA GLU A 297 3.83 -3.19 4.55
C GLU A 297 2.91 -4.28 5.09
N ARG A 298 1.60 -4.21 4.79
CA ARG A 298 0.63 -5.21 5.26
C ARG A 298 0.76 -6.55 4.53
N ILE A 299 1.22 -6.53 3.29
CA ILE A 299 1.45 -7.75 2.50
C ILE A 299 2.71 -8.46 2.96
N LEU A 300 3.77 -7.70 3.28
CA LEU A 300 5.09 -8.26 3.60
C LEU A 300 5.38 -8.38 5.11
N SER A 301 4.50 -7.89 5.98
CA SER A 301 4.72 -7.85 7.43
C SER A 301 3.52 -8.37 8.21
N GLU A 302 3.78 -8.93 9.38
CA GLU A 302 2.76 -9.29 10.36
C GLU A 302 2.76 -8.32 11.54
N LYS A 303 1.65 -8.25 12.27
CA LYS A 303 1.58 -7.43 13.49
C LYS A 303 2.58 -7.95 14.52
N CYS A 304 3.34 -7.04 15.13
CA CYS A 304 4.30 -7.39 16.17
C CYS A 304 3.59 -8.17 17.31
N PRO A 305 4.03 -9.40 17.64
CA PRO A 305 3.37 -10.22 18.65
C PRO A 305 3.54 -9.67 20.07
N LEU A 306 4.52 -8.79 20.30
CA LEU A 306 4.77 -8.17 21.59
C LEU A 306 3.85 -6.95 21.82
N CYS A 307 3.96 -5.93 20.96
CA CYS A 307 3.21 -4.69 21.16
C CYS A 307 1.87 -4.65 20.41
N GLY A 308 1.50 -5.69 19.65
CA GLY A 308 0.30 -5.68 18.81
C GLY A 308 0.33 -4.64 17.68
N GLY A 309 1.50 -4.09 17.37
CA GLY A 309 1.69 -3.00 16.40
C GLY A 309 1.75 -1.59 17.02
N ILE A 310 1.71 -1.44 18.35
CA ILE A 310 1.76 -0.13 19.03
C ILE A 310 3.17 0.52 18.92
N GLY A 311 4.21 -0.28 18.66
CA GLY A 311 5.61 0.18 18.55
C GLY A 311 6.27 0.50 19.89
N ARG A 312 5.59 0.23 21.01
CA ARG A 312 6.11 0.37 22.37
C ARG A 312 5.39 -0.60 23.31
N ILE A 313 6.07 -0.97 24.38
CA ILE A 313 5.53 -1.72 25.52
C ILE A 313 5.81 -0.92 26.80
N LYS A 314 5.06 -1.18 27.87
CA LYS A 314 5.27 -0.64 29.20
C LYS A 314 6.72 -0.86 29.63
N SER A 315 7.28 0.16 30.28
CA SER A 315 8.62 0.06 30.86
C SER A 315 8.64 -1.03 31.95
N ARG A 316 9.79 -1.67 32.14
CA ARG A 316 9.98 -2.67 33.21
C ARG A 316 9.62 -2.10 34.59
N THR A 317 9.95 -0.83 34.81
CA THR A 317 9.59 -0.08 36.02
C THR A 317 8.07 0.00 36.21
N THR A 318 7.34 0.32 35.15
CA THR A 318 5.86 0.36 35.17
C THR A 318 5.30 -1.00 35.57
N VAL A 319 5.80 -2.08 34.95
CA VAL A 319 5.35 -3.45 35.26
C VAL A 319 5.70 -3.83 36.70
N CYS A 320 6.88 -3.46 37.21
CA CYS A 320 7.24 -3.69 38.62
C CYS A 320 6.27 -3.01 39.59
N TYR A 321 5.85 -1.76 39.31
CA TYR A 321 4.86 -1.07 40.15
C TYR A 321 3.47 -1.71 40.06
N GLU A 322 3.07 -2.23 38.90
CA GLU A 322 1.82 -2.99 38.76
C GLU A 322 1.86 -4.28 39.57
N ILE A 323 2.97 -5.02 39.52
CA ILE A 323 3.19 -6.22 40.34
C ILE A 323 3.10 -5.87 41.83
N GLN A 324 3.73 -4.79 42.30
CA GLN A 324 3.66 -4.38 43.70
C GLN A 324 2.22 -4.09 44.17
N ARG A 325 1.43 -3.42 43.32
CA ARG A 325 0.01 -3.16 43.63
C ARG A 325 -0.79 -4.46 43.70
N GLU A 326 -0.49 -5.41 42.82
CA GLU A 326 -1.17 -6.70 42.82
C GLU A 326 -0.77 -7.57 44.02
N ILE A 327 0.51 -7.56 44.42
CA ILE A 327 0.96 -8.18 45.67
C ILE A 327 0.19 -7.62 46.86
N ARG A 328 0.02 -6.29 46.97
CA ARG A 328 -0.78 -5.68 48.06
C ARG A 328 -2.20 -6.22 48.08
N ARG A 329 -2.86 -6.27 46.92
CA ARG A 329 -4.23 -6.82 46.81
C ARG A 329 -4.29 -8.28 47.23
N VAL A 330 -3.43 -9.13 46.69
CA VAL A 330 -3.42 -10.57 47.00
C VAL A 330 -3.05 -10.81 48.48
N ALA A 331 -2.12 -10.03 49.02
CA ALA A 331 -1.69 -10.14 50.40
C ALA A 331 -2.79 -9.80 51.40
N GLU A 332 -3.60 -8.78 51.10
CA GLU A 332 -4.68 -8.29 51.98
C GLU A 332 -5.83 -9.31 52.14
N PHE A 333 -6.15 -10.07 51.09
CA PHE A 333 -7.32 -10.98 51.09
C PHE A 333 -6.98 -12.47 51.26
N SER A 334 -5.71 -12.86 51.13
CA SER A 334 -5.32 -14.27 51.26
C SER A 334 -4.93 -14.63 52.71
N ALA A 335 -5.21 -15.86 53.14
CA ALA A 335 -4.67 -16.42 54.38
C ALA A 335 -3.29 -17.07 54.21
N GLU A 336 -2.88 -17.34 52.97
CA GLU A 336 -1.61 -18.01 52.67
C GLU A 336 -0.41 -17.13 53.02
N LYS A 337 0.69 -17.79 53.41
CA LYS A 337 1.92 -17.14 53.87
C LYS A 337 2.90 -16.82 52.75
N GLU A 338 2.74 -17.42 51.58
CA GLU A 338 3.61 -17.20 50.44
C GLU A 338 2.82 -16.60 49.26
N ILE A 339 3.48 -15.73 48.52
CA ILE A 339 2.97 -15.11 47.30
C ILE A 339 3.98 -15.39 46.19
N LEU A 340 3.57 -16.16 45.19
CA LEU A 340 4.34 -16.42 44.00
C LEU A 340 4.06 -15.36 42.94
N VAL A 341 5.11 -14.67 42.52
CA VAL A 341 5.14 -13.73 41.40
C VAL A 341 5.84 -14.40 40.23
N ARG A 342 5.10 -14.68 39.15
CA ARG A 342 5.67 -15.13 37.87
C ARG A 342 5.74 -13.94 36.92
N ALA A 343 6.92 -13.65 36.39
CA ALA A 343 7.11 -12.57 35.44
C ALA A 343 8.24 -12.88 34.44
N HIS A 344 8.27 -12.18 33.32
CA HIS A 344 9.36 -12.29 32.35
C HIS A 344 10.74 -12.03 33.02
N PRO A 345 11.83 -12.74 32.63
CA PRO A 345 13.13 -12.63 33.29
C PRO A 345 13.67 -11.20 33.45
N SER A 346 13.43 -10.34 32.47
CA SER A 346 13.85 -8.93 32.53
C SER A 346 13.14 -8.11 33.62
N VAL A 347 11.89 -8.47 33.96
CA VAL A 347 11.11 -7.84 35.05
C VAL A 347 11.47 -8.50 36.38
N ALA A 348 11.55 -9.82 36.43
CA ALA A 348 11.97 -10.57 37.62
C ALA A 348 13.33 -10.10 38.16
N SER A 349 14.31 -9.96 37.27
CA SER A 349 15.64 -9.41 37.61
C SER A 349 15.55 -7.99 38.17
N MET A 350 14.66 -7.15 37.63
CA MET A 350 14.46 -5.78 38.13
C MET A 350 13.82 -5.76 39.52
N LEU A 351 12.85 -6.64 39.78
CA LEU A 351 12.23 -6.80 41.10
C LEU A 351 13.26 -7.24 42.15
N GLN A 352 14.16 -8.16 41.80
CA GLN A 352 15.18 -8.68 42.71
C GLN A 352 16.36 -7.72 42.94
N THR A 353 16.55 -6.72 42.09
CA THR A 353 17.66 -5.77 42.17
C THR A 353 17.18 -4.37 42.55
N LYS A 354 16.68 -3.61 41.57
CA LYS A 354 16.33 -2.18 41.73
C LYS A 354 15.07 -1.94 42.56
N SER A 355 14.15 -2.90 42.62
CA SER A 355 12.91 -2.78 43.39
C SER A 355 12.88 -3.70 44.62
N LYS A 356 14.04 -4.22 45.03
CA LYS A 356 14.16 -5.19 46.13
C LYS A 356 13.65 -4.64 47.46
N ASP A 357 14.01 -3.40 47.78
CA ASP A 357 13.64 -2.77 49.06
C ASP A 357 12.12 -2.68 49.21
N ILE A 358 11.41 -2.35 48.12
CA ILE A 358 9.95 -2.27 48.12
C ILE A 358 9.33 -3.66 48.34
N ILE A 359 9.89 -4.72 47.75
CA ILE A 359 9.41 -6.08 47.99
C ILE A 359 9.60 -6.47 49.46
N ILE A 360 10.75 -6.15 50.07
CA ILE A 360 11.02 -6.41 51.48
C ILE A 360 10.03 -5.65 52.38
N GLU A 361 9.68 -4.41 52.05
CA GLU A 361 8.66 -3.65 52.78
C GLU A 361 7.27 -4.30 52.69
N LEU A 362 6.89 -4.80 51.50
CA LEU A 362 5.64 -5.53 51.31
C LEU A 362 5.61 -6.83 52.14
N GLU A 363 6.70 -7.60 52.12
CA GLU A 363 6.83 -8.83 52.89
C GLU A 363 6.65 -8.58 54.39
N LYS A 364 7.27 -7.52 54.92
CA LYS A 364 7.17 -7.12 56.33
C LYS A 364 5.77 -6.63 56.70
N MET A 365 5.18 -5.78 55.87
CA MET A 365 3.89 -5.14 56.15
C MET A 365 2.74 -6.16 56.19
N PHE A 366 2.76 -7.18 55.32
CA PHE A 366 1.72 -8.20 55.29
C PHE A 366 2.11 -9.50 56.01
N ASN A 367 3.34 -9.60 56.53
CA ASN A 367 3.90 -10.81 57.13
C ASN A 367 3.79 -12.05 56.22
N LYS A 368 4.15 -11.87 54.94
CA LYS A 368 4.13 -12.91 53.89
C LYS A 368 5.44 -12.90 53.11
N ARG A 369 5.84 -14.06 52.58
CA ARG A 369 7.03 -14.20 51.73
C ARG A 369 6.67 -14.03 50.27
N VAL A 370 7.46 -13.27 49.52
CA VAL A 370 7.27 -13.07 48.08
C VAL A 370 8.32 -13.88 47.32
N LEU A 371 7.87 -14.90 46.60
CA LEU A 371 8.70 -15.73 45.73
C LEU A 371 8.64 -15.19 44.31
N ILE A 372 9.78 -14.77 43.76
CA ILE A 372 9.86 -14.26 42.38
C ILE A 372 10.39 -15.36 41.47
N ASN A 373 9.56 -15.82 40.54
CA ASN A 373 9.91 -16.81 39.53
C ASN A 373 9.98 -16.17 38.13
N ALA A 374 11.09 -16.41 37.44
CA ALA A 374 11.33 -15.90 36.10
C ALA A 374 10.79 -16.90 35.07
N ASP A 375 9.86 -16.45 34.21
CA ASP A 375 9.25 -17.27 33.17
C ASP A 375 9.45 -16.63 31.78
N PRO A 376 10.33 -17.20 30.92
CA PRO A 376 10.60 -16.65 29.60
C PRO A 376 9.42 -16.79 28.61
N THR A 377 8.41 -17.60 28.94
CA THR A 377 7.21 -17.77 28.10
C THR A 377 6.20 -16.64 28.29
N LEU A 378 6.31 -15.86 29.38
CA LEU A 378 5.44 -14.74 29.65
C LEU A 378 5.82 -13.50 28.83
N HIS A 379 4.80 -12.82 28.30
CA HIS A 379 4.98 -11.51 27.71
C HIS A 379 5.58 -10.53 28.74
N PRO A 380 6.50 -9.61 28.38
CA PRO A 380 7.14 -8.70 29.34
C PRO A 380 6.19 -7.79 30.14
N GLU A 381 4.97 -7.58 29.65
CA GLU A 381 3.92 -6.79 30.34
C GLU A 381 2.91 -7.65 31.11
N ARG A 382 3.03 -8.98 31.03
CA ARG A 382 2.16 -9.93 31.73
C ARG A 382 2.91 -10.52 32.92
N PHE A 383 2.16 -10.75 33.98
CA PHE A 383 2.65 -11.34 35.20
C PHE A 383 1.49 -12.03 35.92
N ASP A 384 1.81 -13.04 36.72
CA ASP A 384 0.86 -13.69 37.61
C ASP A 384 1.30 -13.43 39.05
N VAL A 385 0.37 -13.01 39.91
CA VAL A 385 0.58 -12.92 41.35
C VAL A 385 -0.46 -13.82 42.01
N VAL A 386 0.00 -14.89 42.62
CA VAL A 386 -0.87 -15.89 43.25
C VAL A 386 -0.40 -16.17 44.67
N ALA A 387 -1.34 -16.31 45.59
CA ALA A 387 -1.02 -16.81 46.92
C ALA A 387 -0.86 -18.33 46.87
N VAL A 388 0.17 -18.87 47.49
CA VAL A 388 0.55 -20.29 47.42
C VAL A 388 0.88 -20.88 48.78
#